data_AF-A0A359GXP3-F1
#
_entry.id   AF-A0A359GXP3-F1
#
_cell.length_a   1.000
_cell.length_b   1.000
_cell.length_c   1.000
_cell.angle_alpha   90.00
_cell.angle_beta   90.00
_cell.angle_gamma   90.00
#
_symmetry.space_group_name_H-M   'P 1'
#
loop_
_entity.id
_entity.type
_entity.pdbx_description
1 polymer ?
#
loop_
_entity_poly.entity_id
_entity_poly.type
_entity_poly.pdbx_seq_one_letter_code
_entity_poly.pdbx_strand_id
1 'polypeptide(L)'
;DEIVIDDYTNFAAEKADFVFRLTGHLEQKLAARGHLAGLYKYYELPLVEVLLSLERNGIRIDKKVLEKQGEELTKKLNELEKTVCDVAGEEFNLSSPKQLQSILYEKLELPILKKTPTGQPSTAEPVLHELAKDYELPRLVLEHRSLNKLKSTYTDKLPLEVNENTGRIHSSFQQAVTATGRLSSTDPNLQNIPIRTA
;
A
#
# COMPACT_ATOMS: atom_id res chain seq x y z
N ASP A 1 20.80 21.66 4.78
CA ASP A 1 20.66 22.97 4.12
C ASP A 1 20.63 24.07 5.15
N GLU A 2 21.47 25.08 4.98
CA GLU A 2 21.47 26.29 5.80
C GLU A 2 20.52 27.32 5.18
N ILE A 3 19.71 27.98 6.00
CA ILE A 3 18.69 28.94 5.55
C ILE A 3 18.95 30.28 6.26
N VAL A 4 18.84 31.38 5.53
CA VAL A 4 18.96 32.73 6.08
C VAL A 4 17.78 32.99 7.04
N ILE A 5 18.08 33.41 8.27
CA ILE A 5 17.09 33.60 9.33
C ILE A 5 16.00 34.58 8.91
N ASP A 6 16.37 35.69 8.28
CA ASP A 6 15.42 36.73 7.86
C ASP A 6 14.43 36.22 6.81
N ASP A 7 14.91 35.47 5.81
CA ASP A 7 14.06 34.86 4.78
C ASP A 7 13.11 33.80 5.38
N TYR A 8 13.62 32.95 6.28
CA TYR A 8 12.80 31.95 6.95
C TYR A 8 11.76 32.58 7.88
N THR A 9 12.11 33.69 8.54
CA THR A 9 11.20 34.43 9.43
C THR A 9 10.00 34.94 8.65
N ASN A 10 10.23 35.58 7.50
CA ASN A 10 9.15 36.07 6.64
C ASN A 10 8.25 34.93 6.17
N PHE A 11 8.84 33.83 5.72
CA PHE A 11 8.09 32.63 5.29
C PHE A 11 7.25 32.02 6.43
N ALA A 12 7.82 31.86 7.61
CA ALA A 12 7.12 31.28 8.77
C ALA A 12 6.01 32.20 9.28
N ALA A 13 6.27 33.52 9.33
CA ALA A 13 5.29 34.52 9.74
C ALA A 13 4.10 34.57 8.78
N GLU A 14 4.36 34.57 7.48
CA GLU A 14 3.31 34.54 6.45
C GLU A 14 2.43 33.28 6.58
N LYS A 15 3.04 32.11 6.76
CA LYS A 15 2.29 30.86 7.01
C LYS A 15 1.43 30.94 8.25
N ALA A 16 1.95 31.48 9.36
CA ALA A 16 1.19 31.64 10.59
C ALA A 16 -0.01 32.59 10.42
N ASP A 17 0.17 33.72 9.71
CA ASP A 17 -0.93 34.66 9.40
C ASP A 17 -2.02 33.98 8.56
N PHE A 18 -1.63 33.27 7.49
CA PHE A 18 -2.60 32.57 6.66
C PHE A 18 -3.36 31.49 7.40
N VAL A 19 -2.69 30.68 8.23
CA VAL A 19 -3.36 29.68 9.06
C VAL A 19 -4.35 30.35 10.01
N PHE A 20 -3.94 31.41 10.71
CA PHE A 20 -4.80 32.13 11.65
C PHE A 20 -6.06 32.69 10.97
N ARG A 21 -5.89 33.36 9.84
CA ARG A 21 -7.01 33.94 9.06
C ARG A 21 -7.94 32.87 8.50
N LEU A 22 -7.40 31.76 8.01
CA LEU A 22 -8.18 30.63 7.50
C LEU A 22 -8.97 29.94 8.62
N THR A 23 -8.36 29.74 9.78
CA THR A 23 -9.02 29.11 10.93
C THR A 23 -10.30 29.86 11.30
N GLY A 24 -10.25 31.18 11.47
CA GLY A 24 -11.44 31.97 11.82
C GLY A 24 -12.58 31.82 10.80
N HIS A 25 -12.26 31.84 9.50
CA HIS A 25 -13.25 31.66 8.43
C HIS A 25 -13.84 30.24 8.39
N LEU A 26 -12.99 29.22 8.55
CA LEU A 26 -13.40 27.83 8.50
C LEU A 26 -14.21 27.42 9.74
N GLU A 27 -13.85 27.91 10.92
CA GLU A 27 -14.59 27.67 12.17
C GLU A 27 -16.01 28.24 12.08
N GLN A 28 -16.17 29.46 11.56
CA GLN A 28 -17.50 30.06 11.34
C GLN A 28 -18.34 29.21 10.38
N LYS A 29 -17.76 28.78 9.26
CA LYS A 29 -18.44 27.90 8.30
C LYS A 29 -18.81 26.53 8.90
N LEU A 30 -17.94 25.98 9.74
CA LEU A 30 -18.14 24.69 10.39
C LEU A 30 -19.24 24.77 11.47
N ALA A 31 -19.25 25.86 12.25
CA ALA A 31 -20.27 26.12 13.27
C ALA A 31 -21.69 26.17 12.67
N ALA A 32 -21.84 26.74 11.47
CA ALA A 32 -23.10 26.73 10.72
C ALA A 32 -23.57 25.32 10.32
N ARG A 33 -22.70 24.30 10.42
CA ARG A 33 -22.98 22.88 10.09
C ARG A 33 -23.08 21.96 11.31
N GLY A 34 -23.37 22.51 12.49
CA GLY A 34 -23.83 21.80 13.70
C GLY A 34 -23.09 20.49 14.02
N HIS A 35 -23.63 19.37 13.54
CA HIS A 35 -23.07 18.03 13.77
C HIS A 35 -21.60 17.88 13.32
N LEU A 36 -21.17 18.57 12.25
CA LEU A 36 -19.77 18.53 11.79
C LEU A 36 -18.82 19.28 12.74
N ALA A 37 -19.28 20.36 13.39
CA ALA A 37 -18.49 21.06 14.39
C ALA A 37 -18.22 20.18 15.61
N GLY A 38 -19.22 19.39 16.02
CA GLY A 38 -19.07 18.39 17.08
C GLY A 38 -18.07 17.29 16.71
N LEU A 39 -18.17 16.73 15.49
CA LEU A 39 -17.25 15.72 15.00
C LEU A 39 -15.80 16.23 15.02
N TYR A 40 -15.56 17.40 14.44
CA TYR A 40 -14.23 18.01 14.40
C TYR A 40 -13.66 18.25 15.80
N LYS A 41 -14.45 18.85 16.69
CA LYS A 41 -13.99 19.24 18.04
C LYS A 41 -13.75 18.05 18.96
N TYR A 42 -14.62 17.05 18.94
CA TYR A 42 -14.61 15.97 19.92
C TYR A 42 -13.95 14.68 19.43
N TYR A 43 -13.72 14.54 18.11
CA TYR A 43 -13.09 13.36 17.53
C TYR A 43 -11.83 13.72 16.75
N GLU A 44 -11.91 14.61 15.76
CA GLU A 44 -10.77 14.88 14.89
C GLU A 44 -9.61 15.57 15.63
N LEU A 45 -9.89 16.63 16.40
CA LEU A 45 -8.85 17.35 17.14
C LEU A 45 -8.16 16.49 18.22
N PRO A 46 -8.88 15.78 19.11
CA PRO A 46 -8.23 14.90 20.10
C PRO A 46 -7.44 13.75 19.47
N LEU A 47 -7.86 13.27 18.30
CA LEU A 47 -7.17 12.18 17.60
C LEU A 47 -5.74 12.57 17.17
N VAL A 48 -5.46 13.86 16.94
CA VAL A 48 -4.12 14.35 16.57
C VAL A 48 -3.07 13.94 17.60
N GLU A 49 -3.36 14.11 18.90
CA GLU A 49 -2.40 13.75 19.97
C GLU A 49 -2.18 12.24 20.07
N VAL A 50 -3.24 11.46 19.84
CA VAL A 50 -3.18 10.00 19.83
C VAL A 50 -2.34 9.51 18.66
N LEU A 51 -2.55 10.05 17.46
CA LEU A 51 -1.77 9.71 16.27
C LEU A 51 -0.30 10.09 16.45
N LEU A 52 -0.02 11.31 16.94
CA LEU A 52 1.36 11.73 17.22
C LEU A 52 2.07 10.77 18.19
N SER A 53 1.36 10.33 19.24
CA SER A 53 1.89 9.37 20.21
C SER A 53 2.15 8.01 19.56
N LEU A 54 1.22 7.52 18.74
CA LEU A 54 1.34 6.25 18.04
C LEU A 54 2.51 6.27 17.05
N GLU A 55 2.64 7.32 16.25
CA GLU A 55 3.74 7.52 15.31
C GLU A 55 5.08 7.57 16.01
N ARG A 56 5.21 8.35 17.09
CA ARG A 56 6.45 8.47 17.87
C ARG A 56 6.83 7.18 18.60
N ASN A 57 5.84 6.43 19.08
CA ASN A 57 6.10 5.13 19.70
C ASN A 57 6.67 4.15 18.69
N GLY A 58 6.20 4.18 17.44
CA GLY A 58 6.63 3.28 16.38
C GLY A 58 6.33 1.81 16.68
N ILE A 59 6.70 0.93 15.74
CA ILE A 59 6.41 -0.51 15.78
C ILE A 59 7.72 -1.28 15.73
N ARG A 60 7.92 -2.18 16.69
CA ARG A 60 9.08 -3.08 16.70
C ARG A 60 8.81 -4.24 15.74
N ILE A 61 9.80 -4.54 14.90
CA ILE A 61 9.82 -5.72 14.07
C ILE A 61 10.98 -6.64 14.46
N ASP A 62 10.85 -7.92 14.17
CA ASP A 62 11.94 -8.88 14.29
C ASP A 62 12.55 -9.13 12.92
N LYS A 63 13.73 -8.53 12.68
CA LYS A 63 14.43 -8.62 11.39
C LYS A 63 14.80 -10.06 11.05
N LYS A 64 15.21 -10.87 12.04
CA LYS A 64 15.65 -12.25 11.80
C LYS A 64 14.49 -13.14 11.35
N VAL A 65 13.32 -12.92 11.93
CA VAL A 65 12.10 -13.64 11.51
C VAL A 65 11.73 -13.28 10.06
N LEU A 66 11.79 -12.00 9.71
CA LEU A 66 11.51 -11.55 8.34
C LEU A 66 12.55 -12.07 7.34
N GLU A 67 13.84 -12.05 7.66
CA GLU A 67 14.89 -12.61 6.80
C GLU A 67 14.66 -14.09 6.51
N LYS A 68 14.42 -14.89 7.57
CA LYS A 68 14.11 -16.32 7.42
C LYS A 68 12.86 -16.54 6.58
N GLN A 69 11.80 -15.76 6.81
CA GLN A 69 10.58 -15.82 6.01
C GLN A 69 10.85 -15.46 4.54
N GLY A 70 11.74 -14.49 4.28
CA GLY A 70 12.15 -14.10 2.94
C GLY A 70 12.85 -15.23 2.19
N GLU A 71 13.71 -15.99 2.85
CA GLU A 71 14.35 -17.18 2.28
C GLU A 71 13.33 -18.28 1.94
N GLU A 72 12.39 -18.56 2.85
CA GLU A 72 11.32 -19.54 2.62
C GLU A 72 10.41 -19.13 1.46
N LEU A 73 10.03 -17.86 1.38
CA LEU A 73 9.24 -17.31 0.28
C LEU A 73 9.98 -17.39 -1.05
N THR A 74 11.30 -17.14 -1.06
CA THR A 74 12.12 -17.25 -2.27
C THR A 74 12.10 -18.68 -2.82
N LYS A 75 12.26 -19.69 -1.95
CA LYS A 75 12.21 -21.10 -2.36
C LYS A 75 10.85 -21.45 -2.97
N LYS A 76 9.76 -21.08 -2.28
CA LYS A 76 8.39 -21.32 -2.77
C LYS A 76 8.10 -20.62 -4.10
N LEU A 77 8.56 -19.37 -4.26
CA LEU A 77 8.39 -18.63 -5.52
C LEU A 77 9.13 -19.31 -6.67
N ASN A 78 10.37 -19.74 -6.46
CA ASN A 78 11.15 -20.43 -7.49
C ASN A 78 10.53 -21.78 -7.88
N GLU A 79 10.00 -22.53 -6.91
CA GLU A 79 9.27 -23.78 -7.18
C GLU A 79 7.99 -23.52 -7.98
N LEU A 80 7.20 -22.53 -7.56
CA LEU A 80 5.96 -22.17 -8.20
C LEU A 80 6.16 -21.60 -9.61
N GLU A 81 7.21 -20.81 -9.83
CA GLU A 81 7.57 -20.29 -11.15
C GLU A 81 7.90 -21.44 -12.12
N LYS A 82 8.64 -22.46 -11.68
CA LYS A 82 8.88 -23.66 -12.49
C LYS A 82 7.57 -24.37 -12.83
N THR A 83 6.71 -24.60 -11.84
CA THR A 83 5.41 -25.24 -12.07
C THR A 83 4.55 -24.42 -13.05
N VAL A 84 4.55 -23.10 -12.96
CA VAL A 84 3.82 -22.22 -13.88
C VAL A 84 4.37 -22.33 -15.31
N CYS A 85 5.70 -22.31 -15.49
CA CYS A 85 6.33 -22.47 -16.80
C CYS A 85 6.07 -23.87 -17.39
N ASP A 86 6.10 -24.92 -16.57
CA ASP A 86 5.80 -26.30 -16.99
C ASP A 86 4.36 -26.43 -17.49
N VAL A 87 3.39 -25.86 -16.76
CA VAL A 87 1.97 -25.86 -17.16
C VAL A 87 1.73 -25.00 -18.40
N ALA A 88 2.47 -23.89 -18.56
CA ALA A 88 2.41 -23.04 -19.75
C ALA A 88 3.15 -23.65 -20.97
N GLY A 89 4.03 -24.63 -20.75
CA GLY A 89 4.84 -25.27 -21.78
C GLY A 89 5.90 -24.36 -22.41
N GLU A 90 6.24 -23.24 -21.76
CA GLU A 90 7.35 -22.36 -22.13
C GLU A 90 7.77 -21.48 -20.95
N GLU A 91 9.01 -21.00 -20.96
CA GLU A 91 9.51 -20.04 -19.98
C GLU A 91 9.04 -18.62 -20.32
N PHE A 92 8.51 -17.92 -19.32
CA PHE A 92 8.12 -16.52 -19.44
C PHE A 92 8.23 -15.82 -18.08
N ASN A 93 8.27 -14.49 -18.10
CA ASN A 93 8.32 -13.67 -16.91
C ASN A 93 6.90 -13.40 -16.36
N LEU A 94 6.55 -14.04 -15.23
CA LEU A 94 5.25 -13.90 -14.56
C LEU A 94 4.96 -12.46 -14.08
N SER A 95 6.00 -11.65 -13.90
CA SER A 95 5.84 -10.24 -13.52
C SER A 95 5.46 -9.34 -14.70
N SER A 96 5.60 -9.83 -15.95
CA SER A 96 5.22 -9.10 -17.16
C SER A 96 3.76 -9.38 -17.54
N PRO A 97 2.84 -8.40 -17.42
CA PRO A 97 1.45 -8.59 -17.80
C PRO A 97 1.27 -8.96 -19.27
N LYS A 98 2.17 -8.47 -20.14
CA LYS A 98 2.12 -8.71 -21.58
C LYS A 98 2.46 -10.17 -21.93
N GLN A 99 3.49 -10.74 -21.31
CA GLN A 99 3.84 -12.15 -21.54
C GLN A 99 2.79 -13.07 -20.93
N LEU A 100 2.27 -12.72 -19.75
CA LEU A 100 1.16 -13.48 -19.17
C LEU A 100 -0.10 -13.44 -20.06
N GLN A 101 -0.40 -12.29 -20.68
CA GLN A 101 -1.52 -12.17 -21.62
C GLN A 101 -1.35 -13.09 -22.84
N SER A 102 -0.15 -13.15 -23.44
CA SER A 102 0.08 -14.02 -24.59
C SER A 102 -0.08 -15.49 -24.22
N ILE A 103 0.43 -15.92 -23.07
CA ILE A 103 0.25 -17.29 -22.59
C ILE A 103 -1.24 -17.60 -22.38
N LEU A 104 -1.96 -16.77 -21.62
CA LEU A 104 -3.34 -17.06 -21.24
C LEU A 104 -4.30 -17.00 -22.44
N TYR A 105 -4.17 -15.99 -23.30
CA TYR A 105 -5.20 -15.70 -24.31
C TYR A 105 -4.81 -16.08 -25.72
N GLU A 106 -3.52 -16.12 -26.06
CA GLU A 106 -3.06 -16.49 -27.41
C GLU A 106 -2.68 -17.97 -27.48
N LYS A 107 -1.93 -18.48 -26.49
CA LYS A 107 -1.46 -19.88 -26.50
C LYS A 107 -2.49 -20.86 -25.91
N LEU A 108 -3.04 -20.53 -24.75
CA LEU A 108 -4.04 -21.37 -24.06
C LEU A 108 -5.48 -21.05 -24.46
N GLU A 109 -5.68 -20.00 -25.27
CA GLU A 109 -6.98 -19.58 -25.80
C GLU A 109 -8.08 -19.44 -24.72
N LEU A 110 -7.71 -19.00 -23.51
CA LEU A 110 -8.65 -18.84 -22.41
C LEU A 110 -9.69 -17.73 -22.69
N PRO A 111 -10.89 -17.80 -22.10
CA PRO A 111 -11.93 -16.81 -22.36
C PRO A 111 -11.55 -15.42 -21.82
N ILE A 112 -11.79 -14.38 -22.64
CA ILE A 112 -11.55 -12.98 -22.24
C ILE A 112 -12.78 -12.46 -21.50
N LEU A 113 -12.74 -12.45 -20.17
CA LEU A 113 -13.85 -11.98 -19.33
C LEU A 113 -13.94 -10.45 -19.23
N LYS A 114 -12.80 -9.76 -19.32
CA LYS A 114 -12.73 -8.30 -19.21
C LYS A 114 -11.53 -7.75 -19.98
N LYS A 115 -11.66 -6.53 -20.48
CA LYS A 115 -10.59 -5.78 -21.14
C LYS A 115 -10.18 -4.56 -20.30
N THR A 116 -8.92 -4.16 -20.42
CA THR A 116 -8.40 -2.90 -19.87
C THR A 116 -8.98 -1.71 -20.64
N PRO A 117 -8.85 -0.47 -20.12
CA PRO A 117 -9.24 0.73 -20.86
C PRO A 117 -8.55 0.85 -22.23
N THR A 118 -7.35 0.27 -22.37
CA THR A 118 -6.59 0.20 -23.63
C THR A 118 -7.03 -0.93 -24.56
N GLY A 119 -8.10 -1.66 -24.23
CA GLY A 119 -8.69 -2.72 -25.05
C GLY A 119 -7.99 -4.09 -24.96
N GLN A 120 -6.92 -4.21 -24.17
CA GLN A 120 -6.19 -5.47 -24.00
C GLN A 120 -6.89 -6.41 -23.02
N PRO A 121 -6.78 -7.73 -23.16
CA PRO A 121 -7.29 -8.69 -22.19
C PRO A 121 -6.74 -8.44 -20.78
N SER A 122 -7.61 -8.41 -19.77
CA SER A 122 -7.22 -8.05 -18.41
C SER A 122 -6.67 -9.26 -17.63
N THR A 123 -5.45 -9.14 -17.11
CA THR A 123 -4.87 -10.10 -16.17
C THR A 123 -4.97 -9.61 -14.72
N ALA A 124 -5.99 -8.79 -14.40
CA ALA A 124 -6.21 -8.31 -13.04
C ALA A 124 -6.67 -9.44 -12.10
N GLU A 125 -6.41 -9.29 -10.80
CA GLU A 125 -6.73 -10.29 -9.77
C GLU A 125 -8.19 -10.80 -9.84
N PRO A 126 -9.24 -9.96 -10.02
CA PRO A 126 -10.61 -10.45 -10.12
C PRO A 126 -10.86 -11.34 -11.35
N VAL A 127 -10.19 -11.04 -12.47
CA VAL A 127 -10.34 -11.82 -13.71
C VAL A 127 -9.64 -13.16 -13.59
N LEU A 128 -8.44 -13.18 -13.02
CA LEU A 128 -7.71 -14.42 -12.77
C LEU A 128 -8.44 -15.31 -11.76
N HIS A 129 -9.14 -14.74 -10.76
CA HIS A 129 -9.94 -15.54 -9.83
C HIS A 129 -11.12 -16.24 -10.49
N GLU A 130 -11.79 -15.57 -11.42
CA GLU A 130 -12.87 -16.19 -12.20
C GLU A 130 -12.30 -17.30 -13.10
N LEU A 131 -11.19 -17.05 -13.81
CA LEU A 131 -10.55 -18.06 -14.63
C LEU A 131 -9.98 -19.23 -13.82
N ALA A 132 -9.53 -18.99 -12.58
CA ALA A 132 -8.98 -20.02 -11.70
C ALA A 132 -10.00 -21.07 -11.24
N LYS A 133 -11.30 -20.85 -11.47
CA LYS A 133 -12.36 -21.85 -11.21
C LYS A 133 -12.25 -23.04 -12.16
N ASP A 134 -11.88 -22.78 -13.40
CA ASP A 134 -11.87 -23.77 -14.48
C ASP A 134 -10.46 -24.12 -14.96
N TYR A 135 -9.48 -23.25 -14.71
CA TYR A 135 -8.12 -23.37 -15.24
C TYR A 135 -7.05 -23.32 -14.13
N GLU A 136 -6.07 -24.22 -14.22
CA GLU A 136 -5.00 -24.32 -13.23
C GLU A 136 -3.99 -23.16 -13.30
N LEU A 137 -3.60 -22.74 -14.51
CA LEU A 137 -2.57 -21.71 -14.66
C LEU A 137 -2.93 -20.37 -13.97
N PRO A 138 -4.15 -19.81 -14.12
CA PRO A 138 -4.57 -18.62 -13.37
C PRO A 138 -4.49 -18.79 -11.84
N ARG A 139 -4.80 -19.98 -11.31
CA ARG A 139 -4.69 -20.28 -9.88
C ARG A 139 -3.24 -20.17 -9.39
N LEU A 140 -2.30 -20.80 -10.10
CA LEU A 140 -0.88 -20.76 -9.76
C LEU A 140 -0.30 -19.34 -9.90
N VAL A 141 -0.74 -18.58 -10.91
CA VAL A 141 -0.31 -17.19 -11.10
C VAL A 141 -0.80 -16.28 -9.97
N LEU A 142 -2.03 -16.48 -9.48
CA LEU A 142 -2.56 -15.75 -8.32
C LEU A 142 -1.75 -16.05 -7.06
N GLU A 143 -1.45 -17.32 -6.80
CA GLU A 143 -0.61 -17.74 -5.68
C GLU A 143 0.78 -17.11 -5.76
N HIS A 144 1.41 -17.14 -6.95
CA HIS A 144 2.71 -16.53 -7.17
C HIS A 144 2.69 -15.02 -6.91
N ARG A 145 1.67 -14.31 -7.41
CA ARG A 145 1.54 -12.87 -7.16
C ARG A 145 1.33 -12.54 -5.70
N SER A 146 0.54 -13.34 -4.99
CA SER A 146 0.32 -13.18 -3.54
C SER A 146 1.63 -13.32 -2.76
N LEU A 147 2.36 -14.42 -2.99
CA LEU A 147 3.65 -14.67 -2.33
C LEU A 147 4.70 -13.62 -2.70
N ASN A 148 4.77 -13.24 -3.98
CA ASN A 148 5.72 -12.24 -4.44
C ASN A 148 5.43 -10.86 -3.84
N LYS A 149 4.16 -10.49 -3.70
CA LYS A 149 3.77 -9.25 -3.01
C LYS A 149 4.12 -9.31 -1.53
N LEU A 150 3.85 -10.44 -0.85
CA LEU A 150 4.22 -10.65 0.55
C LEU A 150 5.74 -10.49 0.76
N LYS A 151 6.54 -11.04 -0.15
CA LYS A 151 8.00 -10.91 -0.13
C LYS A 151 8.46 -9.49 -0.42
N SER A 152 8.19 -9.00 -1.63
CA SER A 152 8.75 -7.76 -2.17
C SER A 152 8.23 -6.49 -1.50
N THR A 153 7.00 -6.50 -0.98
CA THR A 153 6.36 -5.31 -0.38
C THR A 153 6.56 -5.26 1.13
N TYR A 154 6.63 -6.42 1.80
CA TYR A 154 6.67 -6.46 3.26
C TYR A 154 7.96 -7.09 3.78
N THR A 155 8.24 -8.33 3.38
CA THR A 155 9.35 -9.11 3.95
C THR A 155 10.71 -8.47 3.68
N ASP A 156 10.95 -8.04 2.44
CA ASP A 156 12.22 -7.42 2.04
C ASP A 156 12.30 -5.93 2.42
N LYS A 157 11.17 -5.21 2.38
CA LYS A 157 11.15 -3.74 2.55
C LYS A 157 11.03 -3.29 4.00
N LEU A 158 10.17 -3.91 4.82
CA LEU A 158 9.96 -3.47 6.21
C LEU A 158 11.26 -3.40 7.03
N PRO A 159 12.24 -4.31 6.88
CA PRO A 159 13.53 -4.19 7.57
C PRO A 159 14.32 -2.91 7.23
N LEU A 160 14.13 -2.36 6.02
CA LEU A 160 14.76 -1.14 5.53
C LEU A 160 14.08 0.13 6.06
N GLU A 161 12.82 0.04 6.46
CA GLU A 161 12.01 1.14 7.03
C GLU A 161 12.26 1.34 8.54
N VAL A 162 13.19 0.59 9.12
CA VAL A 162 13.54 0.70 10.54
C VAL A 162 14.38 1.95 10.74
N ASN A 163 13.89 2.87 11.55
CA ASN A 163 14.64 4.04 11.98
C ASN A 163 15.85 3.61 12.83
N GLU A 164 17.04 4.06 12.47
CA GLU A 164 18.31 3.67 13.11
C GLU A 164 18.40 4.13 14.56
N ASN A 165 17.80 5.27 14.91
CA ASN A 165 17.88 5.83 16.26
C ASN A 165 16.96 5.11 17.26
N THR A 166 15.80 4.65 16.80
CA THR A 166 14.78 4.03 17.68
C THR A 166 14.74 2.51 17.56
N GLY A 167 15.26 1.93 16.48
CA GLY A 167 15.14 0.51 16.15
C GLY A 167 13.70 0.08 15.82
N ARG A 168 12.83 1.02 15.43
CA ARG A 168 11.40 0.79 15.16
C ARG A 168 10.99 1.41 13.82
N ILE A 169 9.88 0.91 13.27
CA ILE A 169 9.24 1.49 12.09
C ILE A 169 8.27 2.59 12.55
N HIS A 170 8.30 3.74 11.89
CA HIS A 170 7.44 4.89 12.19
C HIS A 170 6.61 5.26 10.96
N SER A 171 5.41 4.69 10.86
CA SER A 171 4.46 5.02 9.78
C SER A 171 3.79 6.37 10.03
N SER A 172 3.43 7.07 8.95
CA SER A 172 2.68 8.33 9.00
C SER A 172 1.19 8.09 8.74
N PHE A 173 0.33 8.54 9.65
CA PHE A 173 -1.12 8.41 9.57
C PHE A 173 -1.76 9.70 9.07
N GLN A 174 -2.42 9.60 7.91
CA GLN A 174 -3.06 10.72 7.24
C GLN A 174 -4.54 10.79 7.62
N GLN A 175 -4.90 11.85 8.34
CA GLN A 175 -6.25 12.05 8.85
C GLN A 175 -7.19 12.73 7.84
N ALA A 176 -6.68 13.59 6.95
CA ALA A 176 -7.47 14.44 6.06
C ALA A 176 -7.37 14.05 4.57
N VAL A 177 -7.16 12.76 4.25
CA VAL A 177 -6.95 12.30 2.86
C VAL A 177 -8.13 11.51 2.30
N THR A 178 -8.68 10.55 3.06
CA THR A 178 -9.72 9.68 2.49
C THR A 178 -11.09 10.36 2.53
N ALA A 179 -11.87 10.25 1.45
CA ALA A 179 -13.21 10.83 1.36
C ALA A 179 -14.21 10.22 2.36
N THR A 180 -13.90 9.05 2.92
CA THR A 180 -14.78 8.31 3.85
C THR A 180 -14.45 8.57 5.32
N GLY A 181 -13.41 9.37 5.62
CA GLY A 181 -12.95 9.62 6.99
C GLY A 181 -12.13 8.50 7.62
N ARG A 182 -11.73 7.48 6.84
CA ARG A 182 -10.74 6.48 7.28
C ARG A 182 -9.35 7.11 7.32
N LEU A 183 -8.54 6.71 8.29
CA LEU A 183 -7.11 6.98 8.25
C LEU A 183 -6.48 6.23 7.07
N SER A 184 -5.47 6.83 6.44
CA SER A 184 -4.52 6.13 5.56
C SER A 184 -3.13 6.14 6.19
N SER A 185 -2.28 5.16 5.86
CA SER A 185 -0.90 5.07 6.36
C SER A 185 0.11 5.08 5.22
N THR A 186 1.21 5.84 5.36
CA THR A 186 2.36 5.83 4.43
C THR A 186 3.68 5.64 5.18
N ASP A 187 4.72 5.29 4.42
CA ASP A 187 6.12 5.26 4.87
C ASP A 187 6.38 4.46 6.17
N PRO A 188 6.03 3.15 6.22
CA PRO A 188 5.40 2.33 5.19
C PRO A 188 3.87 2.24 5.35
N ASN A 189 3.17 1.76 4.31
CA ASN A 189 1.73 1.49 4.41
C ASN A 189 1.45 0.19 5.18
N LEU A 190 1.03 0.34 6.43
CA LEU A 190 0.74 -0.75 7.35
C LEU A 190 -0.66 -1.34 7.19
N GLN A 191 -1.59 -0.63 6.54
CA GLN A 191 -2.96 -1.09 6.34
C GLN A 191 -3.08 -2.18 5.26
N ASN A 192 -2.11 -2.23 4.35
CA ASN A 192 -2.13 -3.18 3.24
C ASN A 192 -1.46 -4.51 3.54
N ILE A 193 -0.92 -4.73 4.75
CA ILE A 193 -0.29 -6.00 5.15
C ILE A 193 -1.32 -7.13 5.01
N PRO A 194 -1.06 -8.18 4.21
CA PRO A 194 -2.01 -9.27 3.99
C PRO A 194 -2.42 -9.94 5.31
N ILE A 195 -3.73 -10.00 5.57
CA ILE A 195 -4.32 -10.56 6.81
C ILE A 195 -4.66 -12.04 6.66
N ARG A 196 -4.81 -12.54 5.42
CA ARG A 196 -5.10 -13.94 5.13
C ARG A 196 -3.82 -14.65 4.72
N THR A 197 -3.41 -15.63 5.52
CA THR A 197 -2.67 -16.79 5.01
C THR A 197 -3.51 -17.44 3.92
N ALA A 198 -2.92 -17.65 2.75
CA ALA A 198 -3.46 -18.53 1.72
C ALA A 198 -3.63 -19.96 2.26
#